data_AF-A0A6A4VYA8-F1
#
_entry.id   AF-A0A6A4VYA8-F1
#
_cell.length_a   1.000
_cell.length_b   1.000
_cell.length_c   1.000
_cell.angle_alpha   90.00
_cell.angle_beta   90.00
_cell.angle_gamma   90.00
#
_symmetry.space_group_name_H-M   'P 1'
#
loop_
_entity.id
_entity.type
_entity.pdbx_description
1 polymer ?
#
loop_
_entity_poly.entity_id
_entity_poly.type
_entity_poly.pdbx_seq_one_letter_code
_entity_poly.pdbx_strand_id
1 'polypeptide(L)'
;MKTTDWPEVMKEVTFVFNSTKNSSTILSPHEIMYGVSLRSPQSVTLSDTGAYVSPEDHVDEFQATRPGIYRRVWDNNSQARRKSKQYYDRARVTPQDRKVQVGDKVMVSFGEGNPA
;
A
#
# COMPACT_ATOMS: atom_id res chain seq x y z
N MET A 1 -29.45 -9.97 -6.57
CA MET A 1 -28.12 -9.53 -7.02
C MET A 1 -27.36 -10.82 -7.36
N LYS A 2 -27.18 -11.15 -8.65
CA LYS A 2 -26.42 -12.35 -9.04
C LYS A 2 -25.03 -12.22 -8.46
N THR A 3 -24.55 -13.25 -7.76
CA THR A 3 -23.14 -13.41 -7.42
C THR A 3 -22.35 -13.27 -8.71
N THR A 4 -21.52 -12.24 -8.79
CA THR A 4 -20.61 -12.00 -9.92
C THR A 4 -19.86 -13.29 -10.21
N ASP A 5 -19.79 -13.70 -11.48
CA ASP A 5 -18.92 -14.80 -11.90
C ASP A 5 -17.47 -14.38 -11.67
N TRP A 6 -16.98 -14.64 -10.46
CA TRP A 6 -15.63 -14.32 -10.03
C TRP A 6 -14.56 -14.71 -11.06
N PRO A 7 -14.61 -15.90 -11.69
CA PRO A 7 -13.65 -16.27 -12.72
C PRO A 7 -13.59 -15.31 -13.90
N GLU A 8 -14.71 -14.68 -14.28
CA GLU A 8 -14.77 -13.75 -15.40
C GLU A 8 -14.09 -12.42 -15.07
N VAL A 9 -14.18 -11.95 -13.82
CA VAL A 9 -13.66 -10.65 -13.39
C VAL A 9 -12.25 -10.71 -12.78
N MET A 10 -11.69 -11.90 -12.55
CA MET A 10 -10.38 -12.06 -11.91
C MET A 10 -9.24 -11.41 -12.70
N LYS A 11 -9.34 -11.38 -14.03
CA LYS A 11 -8.31 -10.79 -14.90
C LYS A 11 -8.23 -9.28 -14.69
N GLU A 12 -9.38 -8.62 -14.66
CA GLU A 12 -9.52 -7.19 -14.42
C GLU A 12 -9.05 -6.83 -13.01
N VAL A 13 -9.45 -7.60 -12.00
CA VAL A 13 -9.01 -7.39 -10.61
C VAL A 13 -7.49 -7.49 -10.50
N THR A 14 -6.89 -8.49 -11.13
CA THR A 14 -5.41 -8.67 -11.13
C THR A 14 -4.72 -7.51 -11.83
N PHE A 15 -5.25 -7.04 -12.96
CA PHE A 15 -4.72 -5.88 -13.67
C PHE A 15 -4.79 -4.62 -12.81
N VAL A 16 -5.94 -4.34 -12.19
CA VAL A 16 -6.13 -3.18 -11.32
C VAL A 16 -5.22 -3.26 -10.10
N PHE A 17 -5.12 -4.44 -9.48
CA PHE A 17 -4.23 -4.65 -8.34
C PHE A 17 -2.77 -4.38 -8.70
N ASN A 18 -2.29 -4.91 -9.82
CA ASN A 18 -0.89 -4.75 -10.24
C ASN A 18 -0.54 -3.35 -10.76
N SER A 19 -1.53 -2.56 -11.17
CA SER A 19 -1.33 -1.20 -11.70
C SER A 19 -1.60 -0.09 -10.68
N THR A 20 -2.33 -0.38 -9.59
CA THR A 20 -2.67 0.62 -8.58
C THR A 20 -1.48 0.89 -7.66
N LYS A 21 -1.14 2.17 -7.48
CA LYS A 21 -0.08 2.60 -6.56
C LYS A 21 -0.49 2.36 -5.11
N ASN A 22 0.39 1.73 -4.35
CA ASN A 22 0.19 1.60 -2.92
C ASN A 22 0.44 2.96 -2.23
N SER A 23 -0.42 3.33 -1.28
CA SER A 23 -0.35 4.63 -0.60
C SER A 23 0.89 4.82 0.28
N SER A 24 1.50 3.72 0.74
CA SER A 24 2.72 3.78 1.54
C SER A 24 3.95 3.86 0.66
N THR A 25 4.06 3.03 -0.38
CA THR A 25 5.26 3.00 -1.24
C THR A 25 5.25 4.04 -2.36
N ILE A 26 4.06 4.56 -2.73
CA ILE A 26 3.80 5.43 -3.89
C ILE A 26 4.11 4.74 -5.23
N LEU A 27 4.30 3.42 -5.20
CA LEU A 27 4.59 2.57 -6.38
C LEU A 27 3.56 1.44 -6.46
N SER A 28 3.25 1.02 -7.68
CA SER A 28 2.45 -0.15 -7.98
C SER A 28 3.28 -1.45 -7.86
N PRO A 29 2.63 -2.62 -7.65
CA PRO A 29 3.33 -3.90 -7.68
C PRO A 29 4.14 -4.11 -8.97
N HIS A 30 3.61 -3.69 -10.12
CA HIS A 30 4.32 -3.78 -11.40
C HIS A 30 5.62 -2.96 -11.41
N GLU A 31 5.57 -1.71 -10.96
CA GLU A 31 6.77 -0.84 -10.88
C GLU A 31 7.82 -1.41 -9.94
N ILE A 32 7.41 -2.05 -8.85
CA ILE A 32 8.34 -2.68 -7.89
C ILE A 32 8.97 -3.94 -8.48
N MET A 33 8.21 -4.72 -9.25
CA MET A 33 8.66 -6.00 -9.81
C MET A 33 9.52 -5.83 -11.07
N TYR A 34 9.18 -4.88 -11.93
CA TYR A 34 9.80 -4.73 -13.26
C TYR A 34 10.54 -3.40 -13.43
N GLY A 35 10.48 -2.49 -12.45
CA GLY A 35 11.17 -1.21 -12.51
C GLY A 35 10.53 -0.18 -13.45
N VAL A 36 9.51 -0.58 -14.21
CA VAL A 36 8.85 0.26 -15.21
C VAL A 36 7.37 0.43 -14.88
N SER A 37 6.83 1.60 -15.23
CA SER A 37 5.40 1.86 -15.12
C SER A 37 4.63 0.94 -16.07
N LEU A 38 3.53 0.38 -15.58
CA LEU A 38 2.64 -0.41 -16.40
C LEU A 38 2.05 0.46 -17.52
N ARG A 39 2.15 -0.01 -18.76
CA ARG A 39 1.55 0.67 -19.92
C ARG A 39 0.04 0.46 -19.88
N SER A 40 -0.70 1.51 -19.52
CA SER A 40 -2.16 1.54 -19.60
C SER A 40 -2.60 2.30 -20.85
N PRO A 41 -3.82 2.08 -21.36
CA PRO A 41 -4.34 2.86 -22.49
C PRO A 41 -4.29 4.38 -22.25
N GLN A 42 -4.36 4.80 -20.99
CA GLN A 42 -4.25 6.20 -20.57
C GLN A 42 -2.80 6.71 -20.48
N SER A 43 -1.83 5.80 -20.38
CA SER A 43 -0.40 6.14 -20.31
C SER A 43 0.30 6.11 -21.67
N VAL A 44 -0.41 5.80 -22.75
CA VAL A 44 0.14 5.86 -24.12
C VAL A 44 0.18 7.32 -24.55
N THR A 45 1.27 8.01 -24.22
CA THR A 45 1.70 9.16 -25.01
C THR A 45 2.24 8.64 -26.34
N LEU A 46 1.73 9.16 -27.46
CA LEU A 46 2.13 8.83 -28.85
C LEU A 46 3.62 9.11 -29.16
N SER A 47 4.45 9.38 -28.16
CA SER A 47 5.76 10.01 -28.30
C SER A 47 6.93 9.13 -27.88
N ASP A 48 6.71 7.92 -27.37
CA ASP A 48 7.82 7.11 -26.88
C ASP A 48 7.74 5.67 -27.36
N THR A 49 8.20 5.48 -28.59
CA THR A 49 8.68 4.17 -29.06
C THR A 49 10.03 3.86 -28.42
N GLY A 50 10.14 3.95 -27.10
CA GLY A 50 11.13 3.21 -26.31
C GLY A 50 10.72 1.74 -26.26
N ALA A 51 10.57 1.10 -27.43
CA ALA A 51 10.55 -0.34 -27.49
C ALA A 51 11.96 -0.78 -27.14
N TYR A 52 12.13 -1.46 -26.00
CA TYR A 52 13.37 -2.13 -25.65
C TYR A 52 13.89 -2.88 -26.89
N VAL A 53 15.10 -2.54 -27.32
CA VAL A 53 15.68 -3.07 -28.57
C VAL A 53 15.92 -4.57 -28.41
N SER A 54 16.24 -5.00 -27.18
CA SER A 54 16.35 -6.40 -26.80
C SER A 54 15.86 -6.66 -25.37
N PRO A 55 15.37 -7.88 -25.03
CA PRO A 55 15.04 -8.27 -23.66
C PRO A 55 16.19 -8.10 -22.65
N GLU A 56 17.44 -8.23 -23.12
CA GLU A 56 18.65 -8.06 -22.33
C GLU A 56 18.82 -6.61 -21.85
N ASP A 57 18.52 -5.63 -22.70
CA ASP A 57 18.60 -4.20 -22.35
C ASP A 57 17.66 -3.86 -21.18
N HIS A 58 16.47 -4.45 -21.16
CA HIS A 58 15.52 -4.29 -20.06
C HIS A 58 16.05 -4.92 -18.76
N VAL A 59 16.70 -6.09 -18.84
CA VAL A 59 17.28 -6.74 -17.66
C VAL A 59 18.40 -5.89 -17.08
N ASP A 60 19.27 -5.33 -17.92
CA ASP A 60 20.38 -4.49 -17.48
C ASP A 60 19.89 -3.16 -16.88
N GLU A 61 18.92 -2.51 -17.51
CA GLU A 61 18.28 -1.31 -16.96
C GLU A 61 17.58 -1.63 -15.62
N PHE A 62 16.86 -2.75 -15.54
CA PHE A 62 16.20 -3.17 -14.32
C PHE A 62 17.23 -3.43 -13.21
N GLN A 63 18.33 -4.13 -13.49
CA GLN A 63 19.38 -4.36 -12.50
C GLN A 63 20.01 -3.05 -12.01
N ALA A 64 20.21 -2.08 -12.89
CA ALA A 64 20.75 -0.77 -12.53
C ALA A 64 19.77 0.04 -11.64
N THR A 65 18.47 0.00 -11.94
CA THR A 65 17.45 0.82 -11.27
C THR A 65 16.89 0.19 -9.98
N ARG A 66 16.86 -1.14 -9.90
CA ARG A 66 16.27 -1.93 -8.81
C ARG A 66 16.73 -1.52 -7.40
N PRO A 67 18.03 -1.30 -7.11
CA PRO A 67 18.46 -0.90 -5.76
C PRO A 67 17.84 0.43 -5.32
N GLY A 68 17.69 1.38 -6.24
CA GLY A 68 17.07 2.68 -5.97
C GLY A 68 15.57 2.54 -5.67
N ILE A 69 14.87 1.70 -6.43
CA ILE A 69 13.45 1.41 -6.21
C ILE A 69 13.23 0.78 -4.84
N TYR A 70 14.00 -0.26 -4.49
CA TYR A 70 13.85 -0.94 -3.21
C TYR A 70 14.21 -0.06 -2.02
N ARG A 71 15.23 0.80 -2.17
CA ARG A 71 15.55 1.79 -1.15
C ARG A 71 14.40 2.76 -0.91
N ARG A 72 13.79 3.30 -1.99
CA ARG A 72 12.60 4.16 -1.89
C ARG A 72 11.43 3.46 -1.20
N VAL A 73 11.15 2.21 -1.58
CA VAL A 73 10.10 1.39 -0.94
C VAL A 73 10.36 1.23 0.56
N TRP A 74 11.61 0.92 0.92
CA TRP A 74 12.02 0.76 2.32
C TRP A 74 11.86 2.06 3.11
N ASP A 75 12.36 3.17 2.60
CA ASP A 75 12.32 4.47 3.24
C ASP A 75 10.87 4.93 3.45
N ASN A 76 10.05 4.78 2.41
CA ASN A 76 8.64 5.15 2.44
C ASN A 76 7.85 4.31 3.45
N ASN A 77 8.05 2.98 3.45
CA ASN A 77 7.41 2.09 4.43
C ASN A 77 7.88 2.40 5.86
N SER A 78 9.16 2.70 6.05
CA SER A 78 9.71 3.06 7.36
C SER A 78 9.08 4.36 7.88
N GLN A 79 8.92 5.36 7.01
CA GLN A 79 8.23 6.60 7.36
C GLN A 79 6.75 6.38 7.66
N ALA A 80 6.04 5.60 6.85
CA ALA A 80 4.63 5.28 7.06
C ALA A 80 4.41 4.55 8.41
N ARG A 81 5.27 3.59 8.73
CA ARG A 81 5.29 2.90 10.04
C ARG A 81 5.52 3.88 11.18
N ARG A 82 6.50 4.78 11.06
CA ARG A 82 6.78 5.79 12.08
C ARG A 82 5.57 6.71 12.30
N LYS A 83 4.93 7.18 11.23
CA LYS A 83 3.72 8.02 11.30
C LYS A 83 2.56 7.26 11.95
N SER A 84 2.34 6.00 11.57
CA SER A 84 1.31 5.15 12.16
C SER A 84 1.52 4.96 13.66
N LYS A 85 2.77 4.67 14.08
CA LYS A 85 3.14 4.58 15.49
C LYS A 85 2.88 5.89 16.23
N GLN A 86 3.33 7.03 15.69
CA GLN A 86 3.09 8.35 16.29
C GLN A 86 1.59 8.65 16.44
N TYR A 87 0.78 8.32 15.44
CA TYR A 87 -0.67 8.49 15.50
C TYR A 87 -1.29 7.60 16.59
N TYR A 88 -0.89 6.33 16.65
CA TYR A 88 -1.35 5.40 17.67
C TYR A 88 -0.94 5.85 19.08
N ASP A 89 0.31 6.26 19.27
CA ASP A 89 0.82 6.76 20.54
C ASP A 89 0.13 8.07 20.94
N ARG A 90 -0.17 8.97 19.99
CA ARG A 90 -0.95 10.20 20.23
C ARG A 90 -2.41 9.89 20.58
N ALA A 91 -3.02 8.92 19.92
CA ALA A 91 -4.36 8.44 20.25
C ALA A 91 -4.41 7.71 21.61
N ARG A 92 -3.26 7.25 22.09
CA ARG A 92 -3.02 6.72 23.44
C ARG A 92 -2.71 7.79 24.48
N VAL A 93 -2.71 9.10 24.16
CA VAL A 93 -2.92 10.11 25.22
C VAL A 93 -4.26 9.76 25.85
N THR A 94 -4.15 9.18 27.03
CA THR A 94 -5.05 8.16 27.55
C THR A 94 -6.40 8.78 27.93
N PRO A 95 -7.51 8.01 27.99
CA PRO A 95 -8.71 8.43 28.72
C PRO A 95 -8.42 8.80 30.20
N GLN A 96 -7.24 8.44 30.71
CA GLN A 96 -6.72 8.86 32.02
C GLN A 96 -6.16 10.30 32.01
N ASP A 97 -5.68 10.79 30.86
CA ASP A 97 -5.26 12.20 30.68
C ASP A 97 -6.44 13.11 30.29
N ARG A 98 -7.49 12.52 29.69
CA ARG A 98 -8.75 13.21 29.48
C ARG A 98 -9.49 13.25 30.82
N LYS A 99 -9.55 14.42 31.48
CA LYS A 99 -10.45 14.63 32.62
C LYS A 99 -11.88 14.31 32.16
N VAL A 100 -12.37 13.10 32.46
CA VAL A 100 -13.75 12.67 32.19
C VAL A 100 -14.67 13.69 32.86
N GLN A 101 -15.58 14.28 32.08
CA GLN A 101 -16.54 15.25 32.62
C GLN A 101 -17.85 14.55 32.97
N VAL A 102 -18.58 15.12 33.92
CA VAL A 102 -19.92 14.63 34.28
C VAL A 102 -20.82 14.71 33.04
N GLY A 103 -21.28 13.55 32.54
CA GLY A 103 -22.09 13.42 31.33
C GLY A 103 -21.43 12.64 30.19
N ASP A 104 -20.12 12.37 30.25
CA ASP A 104 -19.43 11.54 29.27
C ASP A 104 -19.85 10.06 29.38
N LYS A 105 -20.17 9.43 28.24
CA LYS A 105 -20.44 7.99 28.18
C LYS A 105 -19.12 7.22 28.12
N VAL A 106 -18.91 6.32 29.08
CA VAL A 106 -17.72 5.46 29.16
C VAL A 106 -18.09 3.99 29.02
N MET A 107 -17.20 3.21 28.39
CA MET A 107 -17.36 1.76 28.27
C MET A 107 -16.69 1.09 29.47
N VAL A 108 -17.46 0.30 30.23
CA VAL A 108 -16.98 -0.50 31.36
C VAL A 108 -16.87 -1.94 30.89
N SER A 109 -15.68 -2.53 30.94
CA SER A 109 -15.52 -3.98 30.75
C SER A 109 -15.33 -4.64 32.12
N PHE A 110 -16.20 -5.57 32.46
CA PHE A 110 -16.02 -6.46 33.60
C PHE A 110 -15.07 -7.58 33.15
N GLY A 111 -13.90 -7.69 33.77
CA GLY A 111 -12.99 -8.79 33.50
C GLY A 111 -13.69 -10.11 33.80
N GLU A 112 -13.53 -11.10 32.92
CA GLU A 112 -14.04 -12.45 33.15
C GLU A 112 -13.53 -12.95 34.49
N GLY A 113 -14.46 -13.13 35.43
CA GLY A 113 -14.17 -13.69 36.73
C GLY A 113 -13.64 -15.11 36.55
N ASN A 114 -12.50 -15.38 37.16
CA ASN A 114 -11.98 -16.74 37.37
C ASN A 114 -13.09 -17.60 38.01
N PRO A 115 -13.60 -18.66 37.36
CA PRO A 115 -14.58 -19.53 37.99
C PRO A 115 -13.91 -20.25 39.17
N ALA A 116 -14.62 -20.23 40.30
CA ALA A 116 -14.23 -20.85 41.56
C ALA A 116 -14.03 -22.36 41.47
#